data_AF-A0A502GUM0-F1
#
_entry.id   AF-A0A502GUM0-F1
#
_cell.length_a   1.000
_cell.length_b   1.000
_cell.length_c   1.000
_cell.angle_alpha   90.00
_cell.angle_beta   90.00
_cell.angle_gamma   90.00
#
_symmetry.space_group_name_H-M   'P 1'
#
loop_
_entity.id
_entity.type
_entity.pdbx_description
1 polymer ?
#
loop_
_entity_poly.entity_id
_entity_poly.type
_entity_poly.pdbx_seq_one_letter_code
_entity_poly.pdbx_strand_id
1 'polypeptide(L)'
;MQNPFNHWRAAGARLLCAGALALPACTPPCTGNIEATVLYAKPRPGGGRLIYADVLNQPALGHKQTLLWQGKEFGTFGHVVIINDPANKYASNRSICFTTYRPAPAAAAAGDELGEERIPRLAID
;
A
#
# COMPACT_ATOMS: atom_id res chain seq x y z
N MET A 1 29.53 33.49 1.05
CA MET A 1 28.16 33.77 1.54
C MET A 1 27.20 33.64 0.36
N GLN A 2 26.06 32.97 0.60
CA GLN A 2 24.80 32.97 -0.15
C GLN A 2 24.64 32.12 -1.44
N ASN A 3 23.61 31.27 -1.35
CA ASN A 3 23.05 30.27 -2.27
C ASN A 3 22.63 30.78 -3.66
N PRO A 4 22.62 29.89 -4.68
CA PRO A 4 21.84 30.05 -5.90
C PRO A 4 20.44 29.45 -5.71
N PHE A 5 19.41 30.30 -5.59
CA PHE A 5 18.02 29.87 -5.66
C PHE A 5 17.42 30.24 -7.01
N ASN A 6 16.74 29.24 -7.57
CA ASN A 6 15.52 29.32 -8.38
C ASN A 6 15.57 30.03 -9.73
N HIS A 7 15.66 29.22 -10.79
CA HIS A 7 14.71 29.29 -11.92
C HIS A 7 14.62 27.91 -12.60
N TRP A 8 13.76 27.03 -12.09
CA TRP A 8 13.35 25.84 -12.85
C TRP A 8 11.90 25.99 -13.30
N ARG A 9 11.77 25.97 -14.63
CA ARG A 9 10.52 25.98 -15.40
C ARG A 9 9.66 24.79 -15.02
N ALA A 10 8.37 25.01 -14.78
CA ALA A 10 7.36 23.97 -14.93
C ALA A 10 6.39 24.43 -16.01
N ALA A 11 6.69 24.02 -17.25
CA ALA A 11 5.76 24.10 -18.36
C ALA A 11 4.62 23.10 -18.08
N GLY A 12 3.38 23.60 -18.08
CA GLY A 12 2.19 22.76 -18.02
C GLY A 12 2.10 21.90 -19.27
N ALA A 13 2.49 20.62 -19.15
CA ALA A 13 2.27 19.62 -20.17
C ALA A 13 0.86 19.04 -20.01
N ARG A 14 -0.07 19.54 -20.83
CA ARG A 14 -1.33 18.87 -21.15
C ARG A 14 -1.00 17.55 -21.85
N LEU A 15 -1.28 16.40 -21.22
CA LEU A 15 -1.32 15.12 -21.94
C LEU A 15 -2.77 14.81 -22.33
N LEU A 16 -3.02 14.94 -23.64
CA LEU A 16 -4.21 14.45 -24.33
C LEU A 16 -4.02 12.94 -24.60
N CYS A 17 -4.88 12.10 -24.04
CA CYS A 17 -4.98 10.69 -24.42
C CYS A 17 -5.89 10.56 -25.65
N ALA A 18 -5.30 10.49 -26.85
CA ALA A 18 -5.99 10.09 -28.07
C ALA A 18 -5.12 9.09 -28.83
N GLY A 19 -5.63 7.87 -29.08
CA GLY A 19 -5.00 6.88 -29.95
C GLY A 19 -5.19 5.45 -29.46
N ALA A 20 -6.10 4.72 -30.11
CA ALA A 20 -6.41 3.32 -29.83
C ALA A 20 -5.26 2.37 -30.22
N LEU A 21 -4.97 1.42 -29.32
CA LEU A 21 -4.52 0.03 -29.51
C LEU A 21 -3.57 -0.37 -28.36
N ALA A 22 -4.04 -1.28 -27.50
CA ALA A 22 -3.33 -1.91 -26.38
C ALA A 22 -2.79 -0.95 -25.28
N LEU A 23 -3.69 -0.43 -24.44
CA LEU A 23 -3.34 0.20 -23.17
C LEU A 23 -2.67 -0.86 -22.25
N PRO A 24 -1.39 -0.75 -21.86
CA PRO A 24 -1.06 -1.17 -20.51
C PRO A 24 -1.94 -0.30 -19.63
N ALA A 25 -2.86 -0.92 -18.86
CA ALA A 25 -3.75 -0.21 -17.97
C ALA A 25 -2.94 0.85 -17.23
N CYS A 26 -3.10 2.12 -17.61
CA CYS A 26 -2.53 3.24 -16.89
C CYS A 26 -3.31 3.26 -15.58
N THR A 27 -2.83 2.46 -14.61
CA THR A 27 -3.15 2.71 -13.22
C THR A 27 -2.93 4.19 -13.02
N PRO A 28 -3.94 4.95 -12.56
CA PRO A 28 -3.79 6.38 -12.34
C PRO A 28 -2.50 6.62 -11.55
N PRO A 29 -1.72 7.67 -11.90
CA PRO A 29 -0.49 7.95 -11.19
C PRO A 29 -0.80 7.98 -9.69
N CYS A 30 -0.01 7.24 -8.94
CA CYS A 30 -0.28 6.94 -7.55
C CYS A 30 -0.10 8.25 -6.75
N THR A 31 -1.20 8.88 -6.36
CA THR A 31 -1.18 10.19 -5.69
C THR A 31 -1.08 10.00 -4.18
N GLY A 32 0.15 9.91 -3.66
CA GLY A 32 0.42 9.84 -2.22
C GLY A 32 1.92 9.91 -1.94
N ASN A 33 2.27 10.26 -0.70
CA ASN A 33 3.68 10.33 -0.29
C ASN A 33 4.24 8.97 0.16
N ILE A 34 3.37 8.01 0.42
CA ILE A 34 3.71 6.64 0.81
C ILE A 34 3.24 5.72 -0.31
N GLU A 35 4.14 4.90 -0.82
CA GLU A 35 3.86 3.89 -1.84
C GLU A 35 3.97 2.50 -1.23
N ALA A 36 2.96 1.66 -1.47
CA ALA A 36 2.95 0.29 -1.02
C ALA A 36 2.48 -0.67 -2.12
N THR A 37 3.12 -1.85 -2.19
CA THR A 37 2.70 -2.93 -3.09
C THR A 37 1.77 -3.87 -2.34
N VAL A 38 0.62 -4.17 -2.93
CA VAL A 38 -0.32 -5.14 -2.34
C VAL A 38 0.23 -6.54 -2.53
N LEU A 39 0.44 -7.24 -1.42
CA LEU A 39 0.92 -8.61 -1.38
C LEU A 39 -0.25 -9.59 -1.40
N TYR A 40 -1.25 -9.32 -0.55
CA TYR A 40 -2.38 -10.22 -0.35
C TYR A 40 -3.56 -9.50 0.33
N ALA A 41 -4.79 -9.96 0.06
CA ALA A 41 -6.02 -9.42 0.63
C ALA A 41 -6.84 -10.50 1.36
N LYS A 42 -6.77 -10.52 2.69
CA LYS A 42 -7.49 -11.46 3.56
C LYS A 42 -8.93 -10.97 3.83
N PRO A 43 -9.96 -11.79 3.65
CA PRO A 43 -11.31 -11.46 4.13
C PRO A 43 -11.33 -11.25 5.65
N ARG A 44 -12.13 -10.31 6.14
CA ARG A 44 -12.31 -10.06 7.58
C ARG A 44 -13.68 -10.55 8.06
N PRO A 45 -13.78 -11.19 9.23
CA PRO A 45 -15.07 -11.37 9.90
C PRO A 45 -15.72 -10.01 10.17
N GLY A 46 -17.01 -9.88 9.87
CA GLY A 46 -17.73 -8.61 9.98
C GLY A 46 -17.67 -7.72 8.74
N GLY A 47 -17.04 -8.17 7.65
CA GLY A 47 -17.05 -7.51 6.36
C GLY A 47 -15.76 -6.73 6.04
N GLY A 48 -15.56 -6.47 4.74
CA GLY A 48 -14.33 -5.87 4.22
C GLY A 48 -13.13 -6.83 4.20
N ARG A 49 -11.94 -6.25 4.04
CA ARG A 49 -10.68 -6.96 3.88
C ARG A 49 -9.53 -6.34 4.68
N LEU A 50 -8.54 -7.18 4.98
CA LEU A 50 -7.22 -6.78 5.48
C LEU A 50 -6.22 -6.92 4.34
N ILE A 51 -5.54 -5.84 4.02
CA ILE A 51 -4.60 -5.78 2.91
C ILE A 51 -3.18 -5.82 3.45
N TYR A 52 -2.46 -6.88 3.13
CA TYR A 52 -1.04 -7.02 3.38
C TYR A 52 -0.31 -6.25 2.29
N ALA A 53 0.49 -5.28 2.69
CA ALA A 53 1.22 -4.45 1.74
C ALA A 53 2.67 -4.26 2.19
N ASP A 54 3.59 -4.23 1.22
CA ASP A 54 5.00 -3.89 1.43
C ASP A 54 5.22 -2.42 1.09
N VAL A 55 5.66 -1.63 2.07
CA VAL A 55 5.90 -0.19 1.91
C VAL A 55 7.27 0.04 1.27
N LEU A 56 7.30 0.74 0.13
CA LEU A 56 8.50 0.84 -0.70
C LEU A 56 9.40 2.02 -0.30
N ASN A 57 8.81 3.15 0.07
CA ASN A 57 9.52 4.43 0.21
C ASN A 57 9.55 4.98 1.64
N GLN A 58 8.92 4.29 2.60
CA GLN A 58 8.77 4.70 4.00
C GLN A 58 9.02 3.49 4.93
N PRO A 59 10.29 3.06 5.08
CA PRO A 59 10.64 1.80 5.73
C PRO A 59 10.28 1.75 7.23
N ALA A 60 10.13 2.90 7.87
CA ALA A 60 9.78 3.01 9.29
C ALA A 60 8.32 2.62 9.60
N LEU A 61 7.45 2.54 8.59
CA LEU A 61 6.03 2.22 8.78
C LEU A 61 5.77 0.72 8.96
N GLY A 62 6.67 -0.12 8.46
CA GLY A 62 6.51 -1.56 8.45
C GLY A 62 7.69 -2.29 9.07
N HIS A 63 7.54 -3.60 9.17
CA HIS A 63 8.60 -4.46 9.65
C HIS A 63 8.89 -5.57 8.66
N LYS A 64 10.13 -6.06 8.69
CA LYS A 64 10.52 -7.22 7.89
C LYS A 64 9.74 -8.41 8.41
N GLN A 65 8.99 -9.05 7.53
CA GLN A 65 8.11 -10.15 7.91
C GLN A 65 8.09 -11.22 6.83
N THR A 66 8.22 -12.46 7.28
CA THR A 66 7.91 -13.64 6.47
C THR A 66 6.42 -13.90 6.60
N LEU A 67 5.71 -13.79 5.47
CA LEU A 67 4.30 -14.10 5.39
C LEU A 67 4.14 -15.57 5.04
N LEU A 68 3.23 -16.23 5.75
CA LEU A 68 2.79 -17.58 5.43
C LEU A 68 1.49 -17.49 4.61
N TRP A 69 1.17 -18.55 3.88
CA TRP A 69 -0.10 -18.70 3.19
C TRP A 69 -0.46 -20.19 3.23
N GLN A 70 -1.58 -20.51 3.88
CA GLN A 70 -2.01 -21.91 4.07
C GLN A 70 -0.90 -22.81 4.64
N GLY A 71 -0.15 -22.29 5.63
CA GLY A 71 0.95 -23.01 6.28
C GLY A 71 2.25 -23.12 5.46
N LYS A 72 2.33 -22.51 4.27
CA LYS A 72 3.55 -22.46 3.45
C LYS A 72 4.13 -21.05 3.42
N GLU A 73 5.44 -20.91 3.30
CA GLU A 73 6.06 -19.60 3.10
C GLU A 73 5.58 -18.99 1.79
N PHE A 74 4.95 -17.82 1.89
CA PHE A 74 4.54 -17.01 0.73
C PHE A 74 5.70 -16.12 0.27
N GLY A 75 6.45 -15.57 1.23
CA GLY A 75 7.65 -14.79 0.96
C GLY A 75 8.06 -13.95 2.16
N THR A 76 9.28 -13.40 2.10
CA THR A 76 9.81 -12.47 3.08
C THR A 76 9.92 -11.07 2.47
N PHE A 77 9.28 -10.10 3.12
CA PHE A 77 9.16 -8.72 2.64
C PHE A 77 9.77 -7.74 3.63
N GLY A 78 10.19 -6.57 3.16
CA GLY A 78 11.01 -5.63 3.93
C GLY A 78 10.23 -4.82 4.96
N HIS A 79 9.07 -4.29 4.56
CA HIS A 79 8.32 -3.30 5.34
C HIS A 79 6.82 -3.60 5.26
N VAL A 80 6.42 -4.71 5.86
CA VAL A 80 5.03 -5.16 5.80
C VAL A 80 4.16 -4.35 6.76
N VAL A 81 2.99 -3.95 6.27
CA VAL A 81 1.89 -3.36 7.04
C VAL A 81 0.58 -4.07 6.69
N ILE A 82 -0.40 -4.00 7.60
CA ILE A 82 -1.77 -4.45 7.36
C ILE A 82 -2.68 -3.22 7.28
N ILE A 83 -3.23 -2.96 6.10
CA ILE A 83 -4.19 -1.89 5.88
C ILE A 83 -5.61 -2.44 6.08
N ASN A 84 -6.37 -1.79 6.94
CA ASN A 84 -7.78 -2.10 7.15
C ASN A 84 -8.62 -1.48 6.02
N ASP A 85 -9.25 -2.32 5.20
CA ASP A 85 -10.05 -1.92 4.04
C ASP A 85 -11.51 -2.39 4.19
N PRO A 86 -12.31 -1.71 5.04
CA PRO A 86 -13.70 -2.11 5.29
C PRO A 86 -14.59 -1.98 4.05
N ALA A 87 -14.21 -1.13 3.10
CA ALA A 87 -14.97 -0.84 1.88
C ALA A 87 -14.46 -1.61 0.64
N ASN A 88 -13.48 -2.52 0.78
CA ASN A 88 -12.86 -3.28 -0.31
C ASN A 88 -12.30 -2.40 -1.45
N LYS A 89 -11.83 -1.18 -1.13
CA LYS A 89 -11.29 -0.22 -2.10
C LYS A 89 -9.98 -0.69 -2.73
N TYR A 90 -9.17 -1.47 -2.01
CA TYR A 90 -7.79 -1.75 -2.39
C TYR A 90 -7.52 -3.23 -2.71
N ALA A 91 -8.48 -4.11 -2.44
CA ALA A 91 -8.34 -5.55 -2.62
C ALA A 91 -7.97 -5.99 -4.06
N SER A 92 -8.38 -5.20 -5.06
CA SER A 92 -8.09 -5.45 -6.47
C SER A 92 -6.88 -4.67 -6.99
N ASN A 93 -6.24 -3.86 -6.14
CA ASN A 93 -5.12 -3.03 -6.55
C ASN A 93 -3.81 -3.81 -6.46
N ARG A 94 -2.89 -3.51 -7.36
CA ARG A 94 -1.49 -3.99 -7.28
C ARG A 94 -0.63 -3.09 -6.39
N SER A 95 -0.97 -1.81 -6.33
CA SER A 95 -0.28 -0.80 -5.53
C SER A 95 -1.30 0.13 -4.86
N ILE A 96 -0.91 0.68 -3.71
CA ILE A 96 -1.67 1.65 -2.94
C ILE A 96 -0.74 2.83 -2.68
N CYS A 97 -1.24 4.05 -2.91
CA CYS A 97 -0.60 5.23 -2.38
C CYS A 97 -1.51 5.96 -1.42
N PHE A 98 -0.90 6.44 -0.35
CA PHE A 98 -1.58 7.18 0.69
C PHE A 98 -0.63 8.21 1.29
N THR A 99 -1.21 9.19 1.96
CA THR A 99 -0.46 10.23 2.66
C THR A 99 -0.90 10.27 4.12
N THR A 100 -2.22 10.25 4.32
CA THR A 100 -2.84 10.30 5.64
C THR A 100 -3.23 8.89 6.06
N TYR A 101 -2.81 8.51 7.26
CA TYR A 101 -3.18 7.25 7.86
C TYR A 101 -3.20 7.41 9.38
N ARG A 102 -3.91 6.50 10.05
CA ARG A 102 -3.90 6.35 11.50
C ARG A 102 -3.57 4.91 11.89
N PRO A 103 -2.90 4.69 13.04
CA PRO A 103 -2.79 3.35 13.62
C PRO A 103 -4.19 2.76 13.81
N ALA A 104 -4.38 1.53 13.37
CA ALA A 104 -5.59 0.77 13.59
C ALA A 104 -5.37 -0.21 14.74
N PRO A 105 -6.38 -0.45 15.60
CA PRO A 105 -6.26 -1.44 16.65
C PRO A 105 -6.02 -2.84 16.04
N ALA A 106 -5.20 -3.64 16.73
CA ALA A 106 -5.15 -5.07 16.48
C ALA A 106 -6.58 -5.63 16.64
N ALA A 107 -7.18 -6.09 15.55
CA ALA A 107 -8.50 -6.70 15.63
C ALA A 107 -8.34 -8.04 16.35
N ALA A 108 -9.17 -8.29 17.36
CA ALA A 108 -9.23 -9.55 18.07
C ALA A 108 -9.21 -10.71 17.07
N ALA A 109 -8.20 -11.55 17.20
CA ALA A 109 -7.78 -12.50 16.20
C ALA A 109 -8.91 -13.41 15.72
N ALA A 110 -9.13 -13.41 14.40
CA ALA A 110 -9.68 -14.57 13.72
C ALA A 110 -8.55 -15.16 12.88
N GLY A 111 -7.82 -16.10 13.50
CA GLY A 111 -6.74 -16.85 12.88
C GLY A 111 -5.42 -16.09 12.80
N ASP A 112 -4.66 -16.14 13.90
CA ASP A 112 -3.22 -15.83 14.02
C ASP A 112 -2.35 -16.77 13.17
N GLU A 113 -2.70 -16.99 11.90
CA GLU A 113 -1.97 -17.92 11.02
C GLU A 113 -0.70 -17.32 10.43
N LEU A 114 -0.49 -15.99 10.49
CA LEU A 114 0.57 -15.31 9.73
C LEU A 114 1.61 -14.56 10.57
N GLY A 115 1.69 -14.81 11.89
CA GLY A 115 2.58 -14.04 12.77
C GLY A 115 2.22 -12.55 12.81
N GLU A 116 0.92 -12.25 12.69
CA GLU A 116 0.35 -10.91 12.44
C GLU A 116 0.51 -9.95 13.62
N GLU A 117 0.87 -10.44 14.80
CA GLU A 117 0.97 -9.66 16.05
C GLU A 117 2.00 -8.52 15.96
N ARG A 118 3.08 -8.74 15.21
CA ARG A 118 4.15 -7.76 15.03
C ARG A 118 3.96 -6.86 13.81
N ILE A 119 2.94 -7.07 12.99
CA ILE A 119 2.76 -6.29 11.77
C ILE A 119 1.93 -5.04 12.09
N PRO A 120 2.46 -3.81 11.85
CA PRO A 120 1.73 -2.58 12.11
C PRO A 120 0.44 -2.52 11.30
N ARG A 121 -0.64 -2.10 11.95
CA ARG A 121 -1.96 -1.98 11.32
C ARG A 121 -2.31 -0.52 11.09
N LEU A 122 -2.79 -0.21 9.89
CA LEU A 122 -3.10 1.14 9.45
C LEU A 122 -4.56 1.21 8.98
N ALA A 123 -5.20 2.35 9.20
CA ALA A 123 -6.39 2.76 8.45
C ALA A 123 -6.02 3.99 7.63
N ILE A 124 -6.24 3.90 6.32
CA ILE A 124 -6.04 5.00 5.39
C ILE A 124 -7.33 5.83 5.37
N ASP A 125 -7.19 7.16 5.39
CA ASP A 125 -8.31 8.11 5.34
C ASP A 125 -8.84 8.32 3.91
#